data_AF-A0AAW2TGD2-F1
#
_entry.id   AF-A0AAW2TGD2-F1
#
_cell.length_a   1.000
_cell.length_b   1.000
_cell.length_c   1.000
_cell.angle_alpha   90.00
_cell.angle_beta   90.00
_cell.angle_gamma   90.00
#
_symmetry.space_group_name_H-M   'P 1'
#
loop_
_entity.id
_entity.type
_entity.pdbx_description
1 polymer ?
#
loop_
_entity_poly.entity_id
_entity_poly.type
_entity_poly.pdbx_seq_one_letter_code
_entity_poly.pdbx_strand_id
1 'polypeptide(L)'
;MPTVSLKVLEYDIFTVTPIKTLAPGFSFAPFGLIGMFNAGGAIEGLKYDVTGLKALVSIEVKGCGRFGAYSSTKPRKCTVGSSVVEFEYNSTSGLVTLYLHEMPPEDEKVHIVEIEL
;
A
#
# COMPACT_ATOMS: atom_id res chain seq x y z
N MET A 1 8.71 31.02 20.86
CA MET A 1 8.75 30.47 19.48
C MET A 1 7.55 31.02 18.73
N PRO A 2 7.69 31.54 17.51
CA PRO A 2 6.53 31.98 16.74
C PRO A 2 5.67 30.77 16.35
N THR A 3 4.36 30.91 16.46
CA THR A 3 3.40 29.89 16.06
C THR A 3 3.21 29.96 14.55
N VAL A 4 3.33 28.83 13.86
CA VAL A 4 2.93 28.69 12.45
C VAL A 4 1.52 28.12 12.43
N SER A 5 0.61 28.78 11.72
CA SER A 5 -0.77 28.32 11.53
C SER A 5 -1.10 28.31 10.05
N LEU A 6 -1.60 27.18 9.55
CA LEU A 6 -2.11 27.04 8.19
C LEU A 6 -3.57 27.48 8.14
N LYS A 7 -4.00 28.13 7.06
CA LYS A 7 -5.43 28.39 6.86
C LYS A 7 -6.13 27.11 6.42
N VAL A 8 -7.45 27.08 6.59
CA VAL A 8 -8.31 25.97 6.16
C VAL A 8 -8.12 25.75 4.66
N LEU A 9 -7.74 24.52 4.28
CA LEU A 9 -7.53 24.09 2.89
C LEU A 9 -6.44 24.85 2.11
N GLU A 10 -5.54 25.59 2.78
CA GLU A 10 -4.35 26.19 2.17
C GLU A 10 -3.11 25.29 2.39
N TYR A 11 -3.26 23.99 2.22
CA TYR A 11 -2.15 23.04 2.31
C TYR A 11 -2.40 21.78 1.50
N ASP A 12 -1.32 21.20 0.99
CA ASP A 12 -1.29 19.87 0.39
C ASP A 12 -0.69 18.88 1.39
N ILE A 13 -1.27 17.68 1.46
CA ILE A 13 -0.72 16.57 2.25
C ILE A 13 -0.06 15.58 1.30
N PHE A 14 1.23 15.34 1.52
CA PHE A 14 1.99 14.34 0.79
C PHE A 14 2.34 13.18 1.72
N THR A 15 2.08 11.96 1.27
CA THR A 15 2.60 10.75 1.90
C THR A 15 3.89 10.35 1.19
N VAL A 16 4.97 10.21 1.95
CA VAL A 16 6.26 9.74 1.45
C VAL A 16 6.59 8.42 2.12
N THR A 17 7.02 7.44 1.34
CA THR A 17 7.40 6.11 1.81
C THR A 17 8.72 5.71 1.13
N PRO A 18 9.65 5.07 1.84
CA PRO A 18 10.92 4.64 1.25
C PRO A 18 10.68 3.46 0.31
N ILE A 19 11.29 3.52 -0.88
CA ILE A 19 11.37 2.35 -1.77
C ILE A 19 12.38 1.37 -1.19
N LYS A 20 11.94 0.13 -0.97
CA LYS A 20 12.82 -0.98 -0.58
C LYS A 20 13.14 -1.84 -1.78
N THR A 21 14.43 -2.02 -2.06
CA THR A 21 14.91 -3.03 -3.02
C THR A 21 14.83 -4.41 -2.37
N LEU A 22 14.08 -5.33 -2.98
CA LEU A 22 13.84 -6.69 -2.48
C LEU A 22 14.78 -7.70 -3.14
N ALA A 23 14.96 -7.56 -4.46
CA ALA A 23 15.84 -8.38 -5.30
C ALA A 23 16.16 -7.60 -6.59
N PRO A 24 17.11 -8.05 -7.43
CA PRO A 24 17.30 -7.47 -8.76
C PRO A 24 15.99 -7.43 -9.56
N GLY A 25 15.56 -6.23 -9.96
CA GLY A 25 14.29 -6.01 -10.69
C GLY A 25 13.04 -5.84 -9.81
N PHE A 26 13.13 -6.11 -8.50
CA PHE A 26 12.02 -5.96 -7.56
C PHE A 26 12.31 -4.88 -6.51
N SER A 27 11.53 -3.81 -6.55
CA SER A 27 11.52 -2.73 -5.58
C SER A 27 10.09 -2.35 -5.27
N PHE A 28 9.79 -2.09 -4.00
CA PHE A 28 8.43 -1.88 -3.54
C PHE A 28 8.36 -0.79 -2.47
N ALA A 29 7.25 -0.04 -2.44
CA ALA A 29 6.98 0.93 -1.39
C ALA A 29 5.48 1.03 -1.11
N PRO A 30 4.98 0.78 0.12
CA PRO A 30 3.56 0.87 0.41
C PRO A 30 3.14 2.32 0.70
N PHE A 31 2.03 2.78 0.12
CA PHE A 31 1.44 4.09 0.42
C PHE A 31 0.29 4.00 1.42
N GLY A 32 -0.43 2.87 1.46
CA GLY A 32 -1.60 2.68 2.32
C GLY A 32 -2.88 3.13 1.63
N LEU A 33 -3.83 3.71 2.39
CA LEU A 33 -5.12 4.15 1.85
C LEU A 33 -5.01 5.55 1.22
N ILE A 34 -4.72 5.62 -0.08
CA ILE A 34 -4.36 6.86 -0.80
C ILE A 34 -5.50 7.87 -0.97
N GLY A 35 -6.73 7.51 -0.60
CA GLY A 35 -7.88 8.43 -0.51
C GLY A 35 -8.02 9.14 0.84
N MET A 36 -7.07 8.94 1.77
CA MET A 36 -7.13 9.47 3.14
C MET A 36 -5.98 10.44 3.41
N PHE A 37 -6.21 11.38 4.33
CA PHE A 37 -5.16 12.31 4.79
C PHE A 37 -3.98 11.60 5.47
N ASN A 38 -4.24 10.48 6.15
CA ASN A 38 -3.21 9.64 6.76
C ASN A 38 -3.12 8.30 6.05
N ALA A 39 -2.77 8.32 4.75
CA ALA A 39 -2.72 7.11 3.93
C ALA A 39 -1.79 6.05 4.53
N GLY A 40 -0.56 6.43 4.88
CA GLY A 40 0.44 5.52 5.46
C GLY A 40 0.07 5.01 6.85
N GLY A 41 -0.67 5.79 7.64
CA GLY A 41 -1.14 5.37 8.96
C GLY A 41 -2.22 4.30 8.95
N ALA A 42 -2.72 3.90 7.77
CA ALA A 42 -3.54 2.71 7.62
C ALA A 42 -2.71 1.41 7.69
N ILE A 43 -1.38 1.47 7.54
CA ILE A 43 -0.51 0.28 7.55
C ILE A 43 -0.06 -0.01 8.98
N GLU A 44 -0.45 -1.16 9.51
CA GLU A 44 -0.09 -1.63 10.86
C GLU A 44 1.11 -2.60 10.81
N GLY A 45 1.31 -3.28 9.69
CA GLY A 45 2.34 -4.30 9.54
C GLY A 45 2.79 -4.47 8.09
N LEU A 46 4.06 -4.84 7.91
CA LEU A 46 4.69 -5.01 6.60
C LEU A 46 5.76 -6.09 6.67
N LYS A 47 5.63 -7.10 5.84
CA LYS A 47 6.57 -8.23 5.72
C LYS A 47 6.93 -8.45 4.26
N TYR A 48 8.17 -8.86 4.04
CA TYR A 48 8.70 -9.17 2.71
C TYR A 48 9.25 -10.59 2.76
N ASP A 49 8.76 -11.45 1.88
CA ASP A 49 9.29 -12.79 1.66
C ASP A 49 9.84 -12.87 0.23
N VAL A 50 11.13 -13.18 0.10
CA VAL A 50 11.84 -13.20 -1.18
C VAL A 50 12.41 -14.59 -1.39
N THR A 51 11.91 -15.30 -2.40
CA THR A 51 12.32 -16.66 -2.75
C THR A 51 12.67 -16.76 -4.23
N GLY A 52 13.98 -16.79 -4.52
CA GLY A 52 14.49 -16.91 -5.88
C GLY A 52 14.06 -15.74 -6.78
N LEU A 53 13.16 -16.01 -7.72
CA LEU A 53 12.64 -15.04 -8.71
C LEU A 53 11.25 -14.50 -8.37
N LYS A 54 10.83 -14.63 -7.11
CA LYS A 54 9.55 -14.13 -6.62
C LYS A 54 9.74 -13.30 -5.36
N ALA A 55 8.97 -12.23 -5.22
CA ALA A 55 8.86 -11.49 -3.98
C ALA A 55 7.39 -11.35 -3.58
N LEU A 56 7.04 -11.81 -2.39
CA LEU A 56 5.74 -11.63 -1.79
C LEU A 56 5.82 -10.51 -0.75
N VAL A 57 4.99 -9.49 -0.92
CA VAL A 57 4.84 -8.41 0.06
C VAL A 57 3.51 -8.61 0.78
N SER A 58 3.56 -8.80 2.09
CA SER A 58 2.37 -8.95 2.95
C SER A 58 2.21 -7.71 3.83
N ILE A 59 1.02 -7.13 3.81
CA ILE A 59 0.72 -5.81 4.38
C ILE A 59 -0.54 -5.92 5.23
N GLU A 60 -0.44 -5.56 6.50
CA GLU A 60 -1.57 -5.47 7.41
C GLU A 60 -2.16 -4.06 7.29
N VAL A 61 -3.36 -3.94 6.74
CA VAL A 61 -4.01 -2.65 6.42
C VAL A 61 -5.31 -2.50 7.19
N LYS A 62 -5.43 -1.43 7.96
CA LYS A 62 -6.65 -1.05 8.67
C LYS A 62 -7.54 -0.16 7.80
N GLY A 63 -8.84 -0.38 7.90
CA GLY A 63 -9.85 0.43 7.21
C GLY A 63 -10.16 -0.06 5.80
N CYS A 64 -10.96 0.71 5.07
CA CYS A 64 -11.42 0.39 3.72
C CYS A 64 -11.14 1.55 2.74
N GLY A 65 -11.20 1.26 1.44
CA GLY A 65 -10.99 2.23 0.37
C GLY A 65 -9.91 1.83 -0.62
N ARG A 66 -9.40 2.82 -1.37
CA ARG A 66 -8.37 2.60 -2.40
C ARG A 66 -6.99 2.46 -1.74
N PHE A 67 -6.44 1.25 -1.78
CA PHE A 67 -5.07 0.97 -1.38
C PHE A 67 -4.10 1.28 -2.53
N GLY A 68 -2.94 1.85 -2.21
CA GLY A 68 -1.89 2.15 -3.16
C GLY A 68 -0.51 1.71 -2.70
N ALA A 69 0.32 1.33 -3.67
CA ALA A 69 1.74 1.06 -3.48
C ALA A 69 2.54 1.34 -4.77
N TYR A 70 3.83 1.54 -4.65
CA TYR A 70 4.78 1.49 -5.75
C TYR A 70 5.32 0.07 -5.91
N SER A 71 5.47 -0.37 -7.15
CA SER A 71 6.22 -1.56 -7.55
C SER A 71 7.00 -1.31 -8.85
N SER A 72 8.28 -1.70 -8.86
CA SER A 72 9.14 -1.59 -10.05
C SER A 72 8.74 -2.52 -11.19
N THR A 73 7.93 -3.55 -10.91
CA THR A 73 7.38 -4.48 -11.89
C THR A 73 5.87 -4.59 -11.73
N LYS A 74 5.17 -5.00 -12.79
CA LYS A 74 3.75 -5.34 -12.68
C LYS A 74 3.60 -6.53 -11.72
N PRO A 75 2.79 -6.43 -10.66
CA PRO A 75 2.47 -7.59 -9.83
C PRO A 75 1.87 -8.73 -10.66
N ARG A 76 2.18 -9.96 -10.27
CA ARG A 76 1.58 -11.17 -10.84
C ARG A 76 0.19 -11.41 -10.30
N LYS A 77 -0.01 -11.10 -9.01
CA LYS A 77 -1.24 -11.39 -8.26
C LYS A 77 -1.34 -10.48 -7.05
N CYS A 78 -2.57 -10.08 -6.71
CA CYS A 78 -2.90 -9.43 -5.44
C CYS A 78 -4.00 -10.23 -4.72
N THR A 79 -3.93 -10.29 -3.41
CA THR A 79 -4.98 -10.89 -2.56
C THR A 79 -5.36 -9.98 -1.41
N VAL A 80 -6.59 -10.15 -0.93
CA VAL A 80 -7.08 -9.61 0.34
C VAL A 80 -7.60 -10.79 1.15
N GLY A 81 -6.92 -11.13 2.24
CA GLY A 81 -7.09 -12.40 2.94
C GLY A 81 -6.82 -13.57 1.98
N SER A 82 -7.78 -14.48 1.87
CA SER A 82 -7.71 -15.64 0.94
C SER A 82 -8.21 -15.34 -0.47
N SER A 83 -8.78 -14.16 -0.72
CA SER A 83 -9.46 -13.83 -1.99
C SER A 83 -8.51 -13.12 -2.96
N VAL A 84 -8.48 -13.59 -4.21
CA VAL A 84 -7.77 -12.91 -5.30
C VAL A 84 -8.57 -11.69 -5.74
N VAL A 85 -7.90 -10.55 -5.88
CA VAL A 85 -8.55 -9.28 -6.25
C VAL A 85 -7.97 -8.71 -7.55
N GLU A 86 -8.81 -8.03 -8.29
CA GLU A 86 -8.41 -7.18 -9.41
C GLU A 86 -7.53 -6.03 -8.91
N PHE A 87 -6.56 -5.62 -9.72
CA PHE A 87 -5.70 -4.48 -9.43
C PHE A 87 -5.34 -3.73 -10.71
N GLU A 88 -5.06 -2.45 -10.57
CA GLU A 88 -4.52 -1.61 -11.63
C GLU A 88 -3.00 -1.47 -11.46
N TYR A 89 -2.28 -1.41 -12.59
CA TYR A 89 -0.85 -1.11 -12.59
C TYR A 89 -0.51 -0.10 -13.69
N ASN A 90 0.09 1.03 -13.31
CA ASN A 90 0.63 2.01 -14.22
C ASN A 90 2.13 1.76 -14.42
N SER A 91 2.54 1.31 -15.60
CA SER A 91 3.94 0.98 -15.91
C SER A 91 4.86 2.20 -16.01
N THR A 92 4.31 3.40 -16.17
CA THR A 92 5.12 4.64 -16.25
C THR A 92 5.51 5.12 -14.85
N SER A 93 4.60 5.02 -13.87
CA SER A 93 4.86 5.46 -12.49
C SER A 93 5.21 4.32 -11.52
N GLY A 94 4.95 3.08 -11.90
CA GLY A 94 5.03 1.91 -11.02
C GLY A 94 3.88 1.83 -10.00
N LEU A 95 2.84 2.65 -10.13
CA LEU A 95 1.72 2.67 -9.19
C LEU A 95 0.85 1.41 -9.35
N VAL A 96 0.68 0.68 -8.25
CA VAL A 96 -0.27 -0.40 -8.06
C VAL A 96 -1.43 0.11 -7.21
N THR A 97 -2.68 -0.13 -7.62
CA THR A 97 -3.85 0.14 -6.77
C THR A 97 -4.85 -1.01 -6.77
N LEU A 98 -5.46 -1.25 -5.62
CA LEU A 98 -6.57 -2.18 -5.42
C LEU A 98 -7.58 -1.59 -4.42
N TYR A 99 -8.79 -2.14 -4.36
CA TYR A 99 -9.85 -1.66 -3.48
C TYR A 99 -10.11 -2.64 -2.33
N LEU A 100 -10.11 -2.11 -1.11
CA LEU A 100 -10.62 -2.76 0.09
C LEU A 100 -12.08 -2.31 0.24
N HIS A 101 -13.03 -3.17 -0.14
CA HIS A 101 -14.43 -2.76 -0.29
C HIS A 101 -15.15 -2.52 1.03
N GLU A 102 -14.80 -3.27 2.05
CA GLU A 102 -15.44 -3.25 3.37
C GLU A 102 -14.38 -3.11 4.45
N MET A 103 -14.79 -2.80 5.68
CA MET A 103 -13.89 -2.86 6.82
C MET A 103 -13.41 -4.30 7.05
N PRO A 104 -12.25 -4.51 7.69
CA PRO A 104 -11.87 -5.83 8.20
C PRO A 104 -13.00 -6.43 9.08
N PRO A 105 -13.22 -7.75 9.06
CA PRO A 105 -14.17 -8.43 9.96
C PRO A 105 -13.97 -8.05 11.42
N GLU A 106 -15.01 -8.06 12.27
CA GLU A 106 -14.87 -7.60 13.67
C GLU A 106 -13.83 -8.40 14.49
N ASP A 107 -13.63 -9.66 14.16
CA ASP A 107 -12.61 -10.55 14.73
C ASP A 107 -11.19 -10.29 14.18
N GLU A 108 -11.08 -9.64 13.02
CA GLU A 108 -9.82 -9.28 12.37
C GLU A 108 -9.62 -7.76 12.35
N LYS A 109 -8.61 -7.23 13.05
CA LYS A 109 -8.44 -5.75 13.13
C LYS A 109 -7.95 -5.09 11.83
N VAL A 110 -7.50 -5.89 10.87
CA VAL A 110 -6.79 -5.46 9.64
C VAL A 110 -7.11 -6.43 8.50
N HIS A 111 -7.09 -5.93 7.27
CA HIS A 111 -6.96 -6.76 6.08
C HIS A 111 -5.52 -7.24 5.94
N ILE A 112 -5.34 -8.49 5.50
CA ILE A 112 -4.05 -8.96 5.00
C ILE A 112 -4.03 -8.77 3.49
N VAL A 113 -3.28 -7.78 3.02
CA VAL A 113 -3.07 -7.52 1.60
C VAL A 113 -1.77 -8.17 1.20
N GLU A 114 -1.80 -9.08 0.22
CA GLU A 114 -0.58 -9.66 -0.34
C GLU A 114 -0.40 -9.29 -1.81
N ILE A 115 0.84 -8.96 -2.19
CA ILE A 115 1.22 -8.58 -3.54
C ILE A 115 2.42 -9.43 -3.96
N GLU A 116 2.21 -10.28 -4.97
CA GLU A 116 3.26 -11.11 -5.57
C GLU A 116 3.88 -10.37 -6.76
N LEU A 117 5.19 -10.12 -6.71
CA LEU A 117 6.01 -9.50 -7.76
C LEU A 117 6.73 -10.56 -8.60
#